data_AF-A0A9D9FCK3-F1
#
_entry.id   AF-A0A9D9FCK3-F1
#
_cell.length_a   1.000
_cell.length_b   1.000
_cell.length_c   1.000
_cell.angle_alpha   90.00
_cell.angle_beta   90.00
_cell.angle_gamma   90.00
#
_symmetry.space_group_name_H-M   'P 1'
#
loop_
_entity.id
_entity.type
_entity.pdbx_description
1 polymer ?
#
loop_
_entity_poly.entity_id
_entity_poly.type
_entity_poly.pdbx_seq_one_letter_code
_entity_poly.pdbx_strand_id
1 'polypeptide(L)'
;MTFRDWFNDLEAAGEPPTLVSILVFAAVFLPAIFLVGLAGPVLEQVRYVVGELSSEMKAAGLTVFILGTMALVRIFSLVFRRQR
;
A
#
# COMPACT_ATOMS: atom_id res chain seq x y z
N MET A 1 1.76 17.33 -24.32
CA MET A 1 1.63 15.87 -24.24
C MET A 1 0.17 15.52 -24.46
N THR A 2 -0.16 14.82 -25.55
CA THR A 2 -1.54 14.47 -25.92
C THR A 2 -1.85 13.01 -25.58
N PHE A 3 -3.13 12.64 -25.51
CA PHE A 3 -3.57 11.25 -25.22
C PHE A 3 -2.98 10.23 -26.22
N ARG A 4 -2.78 10.67 -27.47
CA ARG A 4 -2.16 9.86 -28.53
C ARG A 4 -0.67 9.63 -28.28
N ASP A 5 0.04 10.63 -27.77
CA ASP A 5 1.47 10.51 -27.41
C ASP A 5 1.63 9.55 -26.22
N TRP A 6 0.76 9.64 -25.21
CA TRP A 6 0.76 8.75 -24.04
C TRP A 6 0.48 7.28 -24.43
N PHE A 7 -0.47 7.05 -25.34
CA PHE A 7 -0.78 5.69 -25.80
C PHE A 7 0.37 5.08 -26.61
N ASN A 8 1.01 5.89 -27.47
CA ASN A 8 2.19 5.47 -28.22
C ASN A 8 3.39 5.17 -27.30
N ASP A 9 3.56 5.91 -26.20
CA ASP A 9 4.62 5.64 -25.21
C ASP A 9 4.39 4.31 -24.46
N LEU A 10 3.14 3.93 -24.20
CA LEU A 10 2.79 2.64 -23.60
C LEU A 10 2.99 1.46 -24.56
N GLU A 11 2.71 1.65 -25.84
CA GLU A 11 2.93 0.64 -26.89
C GLU A 11 4.43 0.51 -27.21
N ALA A 12 5.18 1.61 -27.18
CA ALA A 12 6.63 1.64 -27.36
C ALA A 12 7.41 1.08 -26.14
N ALA A 13 6.81 1.12 -24.94
CA ALA A 13 7.31 0.40 -23.75
C ALA A 13 7.10 -1.13 -23.83
N GLY A 14 6.75 -1.64 -25.01
CA GLY A 14 6.35 -3.01 -25.35
C GLY A 14 7.38 -4.12 -25.15
N GLU A 15 8.17 -4.08 -24.07
CA GLU A 15 8.69 -5.33 -23.52
C GLU A 15 7.56 -5.97 -22.68
N PRO A 16 6.98 -7.10 -23.11
CA PRO A 16 6.04 -7.83 -22.26
C PRO A 16 6.72 -8.13 -20.92
N PRO A 17 6.01 -8.06 -19.78
CA PRO A 17 6.61 -8.29 -18.49
C PRO A 17 7.35 -9.63 -18.52
N THR A 18 8.67 -9.57 -18.35
CA THR A 18 9.52 -10.77 -18.35
C THR A 18 8.98 -11.78 -17.35
N LEU A 19 9.16 -13.08 -17.59
CA LEU A 19 8.78 -14.12 -16.64
C LEU A 19 9.32 -13.84 -15.22
N VAL A 20 10.48 -13.20 -15.13
CA VAL A 20 11.09 -12.72 -13.88
C VAL A 20 10.23 -11.65 -13.21
N SER A 21 9.75 -10.64 -13.93
CA SER A 21 8.89 -9.60 -13.37
C SER A 21 7.54 -10.15 -12.86
N ILE A 22 6.94 -11.11 -13.58
CA ILE A 22 5.72 -11.79 -13.14
C ILE A 22 5.99 -12.60 -11.87
N LEU A 23 7.13 -13.29 -11.81
CA LEU A 23 7.51 -14.11 -10.65
C LEU A 23 7.85 -13.25 -9.43
N VAL A 24 8.51 -12.11 -9.60
CA VAL A 24 8.76 -11.13 -8.53
C VAL A 24 7.44 -10.51 -8.05
N PHE A 25 6.55 -10.13 -8.99
CA PHE A 25 5.22 -9.65 -8.64
C PHE A 25 4.45 -10.69 -7.82
N ALA A 26 4.40 -11.94 -8.27
CA ALA A 26 3.75 -13.02 -7.53
C ALA A 26 4.41 -13.24 -6.16
N ALA A 27 5.74 -13.30 -6.07
CA ALA A 27 6.44 -13.52 -4.81
C ALA A 27 6.16 -12.44 -3.75
N VAL A 28 5.89 -11.20 -4.17
CA VAL A 28 5.59 -10.09 -3.25
C VAL A 28 4.09 -9.97 -2.97
N PHE A 29 3.27 -9.99 -4.02
CA PHE A 29 1.84 -9.69 -3.91
C PHE A 29 1.00 -10.88 -3.50
N LEU A 30 1.32 -12.11 -3.90
CA LEU A 30 0.54 -13.29 -3.50
C LEU A 30 0.51 -13.42 -1.97
N PRO A 31 1.65 -13.41 -1.26
CA PRO A 31 1.65 -13.50 0.21
C PRO A 31 0.88 -12.35 0.87
N ALA A 32 0.99 -11.12 0.34
CA ALA A 32 0.25 -9.98 0.86
C ALA A 32 -1.27 -10.15 0.69
N ILE A 33 -1.73 -10.64 -0.46
CA ILE A 33 -3.15 -10.93 -0.73
C ILE A 33 -3.65 -12.03 0.21
N PHE A 34 -2.88 -13.11 0.38
CA PHE A 34 -3.22 -14.19 1.30
C PHE A 34 -3.27 -13.72 2.76
N LEU A 35 -2.34 -12.87 3.19
CA LEU A 35 -2.36 -12.27 4.54
C LEU A 35 -3.62 -11.42 4.76
N VAL A 36 -4.01 -10.61 3.77
CA VAL A 36 -5.26 -9.84 3.84
C VAL A 36 -6.48 -10.76 3.87
N GLY A 37 -6.50 -11.82 3.06
CA GLY A 37 -7.57 -12.82 3.06
C GLY A 37 -7.70 -13.59 4.38
N LEU A 38 -6.59 -13.99 4.97
CA LEU A 38 -6.54 -14.63 6.29
C LEU A 38 -6.97 -13.68 7.42
N ALA A 39 -6.68 -12.38 7.27
CA ALA A 39 -7.16 -11.36 8.18
C ALA A 39 -8.65 -11.04 8.01
N GLY A 40 -9.33 -11.57 6.97
CA GLY A 40 -10.73 -11.29 6.65
C GLY A 40 -11.70 -11.33 7.83
N PRO A 41 -11.75 -12.41 8.63
CA PRO A 41 -12.63 -12.49 9.80
C PRO A 41 -12.32 -11.44 10.88
N VAL A 42 -11.04 -11.10 11.06
CA VAL A 42 -10.60 -10.06 12.01
C VAL A 42 -10.95 -8.67 11.47
N LEU A 43 -10.73 -8.44 10.17
CA LEU A 43 -11.07 -7.20 9.49
C LEU A 43 -12.58 -6.95 9.50
N GLU A 44 -13.41 -7.98 9.49
CA GLU A 44 -14.87 -7.86 9.56
C GLU A 44 -15.32 -7.35 10.94
N GLN A 45 -14.71 -7.86 12.03
CA GLN A 45 -14.94 -7.34 13.38
C GLN A 45 -14.48 -5.88 13.51
N VAL A 46 -13.29 -5.56 12.99
CA VAL A 46 -12.78 -4.18 12.99
C VAL A 46 -13.68 -3.27 12.15
N ARG A 47 -14.14 -3.73 10.98
CA ARG A 47 -15.04 -2.97 10.11
C ARG A 47 -16.38 -2.70 10.77
N TYR A 48 -16.92 -3.67 11.51
CA TYR A 48 -18.14 -3.48 12.29
C TYR A 48 -17.96 -2.37 13.33
N VAL A 49 -16.93 -2.46 14.17
CA VAL A 49 -16.62 -1.47 15.21
C VAL A 49 -16.34 -0.09 14.61
N VAL A 50 -15.52 -0.02 13.56
CA VAL A 50 -15.23 1.23 12.85
C VAL A 50 -16.48 1.79 12.19
N GLY A 51 -17.37 0.92 11.70
CA GLY A 51 -18.66 1.30 11.11
C GLY A 51 -19.52 2.14 12.06
N GLU A 52 -19.55 1.76 13.34
CA GLU A 52 -20.31 2.43 14.40
C GLU A 52 -19.72 3.78 14.86
N LEU A 53 -18.46 4.09 14.51
CA LEU A 53 -17.85 5.36 14.90
C LEU A 53 -18.44 6.55 14.12
N SER A 54 -18.52 7.70 14.78
CA SER A 54 -18.91 8.96 14.13
C SER A 54 -17.90 9.37 13.05
N SER A 55 -18.34 10.22 12.12
CA SER A 55 -17.49 10.73 11.04
C SER A 55 -16.29 11.50 11.57
N GLU A 56 -16.46 12.25 12.67
CA GLU A 56 -15.40 13.01 13.33
C GLU A 56 -14.35 12.08 13.94
N MET A 57 -14.78 10.99 14.58
CA MET A 57 -13.86 9.99 15.16
C MET A 57 -13.07 9.23 14.09
N LYS A 58 -13.71 8.93 12.94
CA LYS A 58 -13.01 8.34 11.78
C LYS A 58 -11.93 9.28 11.24
N ALA A 59 -12.25 10.57 11.10
CA ALA A 59 -11.29 11.57 10.62
C ALA A 59 -10.12 11.79 11.61
N ALA A 60 -10.42 11.84 12.92
CA ALA A 60 -9.41 11.93 13.96
C ALA A 60 -8.49 10.69 13.97
N GLY A 61 -9.08 9.49 13.91
CA GLY A 61 -8.34 8.24 13.83
C GLY A 61 -7.42 8.16 12.61
N LEU A 62 -7.92 8.55 11.43
CA LEU A 62 -7.11 8.63 10.21
C LEU A 62 -5.96 9.62 10.35
N THR A 63 -6.21 10.79 10.95
CA THR A 63 -5.18 11.81 11.18
C THR A 63 -4.08 11.28 12.09
N VAL A 64 -4.44 10.66 13.22
CA VAL A 64 -3.47 10.04 14.14
C VAL A 64 -2.70 8.92 13.46
N PHE A 65 -3.34 8.11 12.62
CA PHE A 65 -2.68 7.05 11.86
C PHE A 65 -1.63 7.62 10.88
N ILE A 66 -1.97 8.68 10.15
CA ILE A 66 -1.02 9.34 9.24
C ILE A 66 0.16 9.94 10.01
N LEU A 67 -0.11 10.67 11.09
CA LEU A 67 0.96 11.26 11.91
C LEU A 67 1.85 10.19 12.55
N GLY A 68 1.27 9.09 13.04
CA GLY A 68 2.00 7.95 13.59
C GLY A 68 2.89 7.26 12.55
N THR A 69 2.36 7.00 11.35
CA THR A 69 3.16 6.40 10.26
C THR A 69 4.29 7.31 9.80
N MET A 70 4.05 8.62 9.67
CA MET A 70 5.11 9.61 9.40
C MET A 70 6.19 9.60 10.50
N ALA A 71 5.79 9.56 11.77
CA ALA A 71 6.72 9.50 12.89
C ALA A 71 7.56 8.22 12.87
N LEU A 72 6.95 7.07 12.57
CA LEU A 72 7.66 5.79 12.43
C LEU A 72 8.68 5.82 11.29
N VAL A 73 8.29 6.30 10.10
CA VAL A 73 9.22 6.48 8.97
C VAL A 73 10.37 7.39 9.37
N ARG A 74 10.09 8.49 10.08
CA ARG A 74 11.12 9.41 10.57
C ARG A 74 12.07 8.72 11.53
N ILE A 75 11.57 7.98 12.52
CA ILE A 75 12.40 7.23 13.48
C ILE A 75 13.26 6.20 12.75
N PHE A 76 12.67 5.42 11.84
CA PHE A 76 13.39 4.43 11.05
C PHE A 76 14.51 5.10 10.25
N SER A 77 14.23 6.21 9.58
CA SER A 77 15.26 6.97 8.84
C SER A 77 16.41 7.45 9.74
N LEU A 78 16.12 7.86 10.98
CA LEU A 78 17.13 8.31 11.95
C LEU A 78 17.97 7.13 12.47
N VAL A 79 17.34 5.98 12.74
CA VAL A 79 18.03 4.77 13.20
C VAL A 79 18.98 4.24 12.11
N PHE A 80 18.50 4.13 10.87
CA PHE A 80 19.31 3.63 9.76
C PHE A 80 20.36 4.63 9.26
N ARG A 81 20.11 5.95 9.37
CA ARG A 81 21.13 6.97 9.09
C ARG A 81 22.26 6.98 10.12
N ARG A 82 22.00 6.60 11.38
CA ARG A 82 23.02 6.54 12.44
C ARG A 82 23.98 5.35 12.29
N GLN A 83 23.66 4.36 11.45
CA GLN A 83 24.47 3.15 11.24
C GLN A 83 25.39 3.23 10.00
N ARG A 84 25.39 4.34 9.27
CA ARG A 84 26.34 4.65 8.19
C ARG A 84 27.16 5.88 8.57
#